data_AF-A0A969HBY7-F1
#
_entry.id   AF-A0A969HBY7-F1
#
_cell.length_a   1.000
_cell.length_b   1.000
_cell.length_c   1.000
_cell.angle_alpha   90.00
_cell.angle_beta   90.00
_cell.angle_gamma   90.00
#
_symmetry.space_group_name_H-M   'P 1'
#
loop_
_entity.id
_entity.type
_entity.pdbx_description
1 polymer ?
#
loop_
_entity_poly.entity_id
_entity_poly.type
_entity_poly.pdbx_seq_one_letter_code
_entity_poly.pdbx_strand_id
1 'polypeptide(L)' 'MAKKKGVRIVVKLRSTESHHFYTSEKNRRNDPQRLEARKYDPVVRRHVLYREEK' A
#
# COMPACT_ATOMS: atom_id res chain seq x y z
N MET A 1 10.39 11.13 -23.53
CA MET A 1 10.76 11.79 -22.26
C MET A 1 10.37 10.89 -21.09
N ALA A 2 11.32 10.32 -20.36
CA ALA A 2 11.02 9.50 -19.19
C ALA A 2 10.43 10.39 -18.08
N LYS A 3 9.15 10.20 -17.76
CA LYS A 3 8.44 10.94 -16.70
C LYS A 3 9.18 10.66 -15.39
N LYS A 4 9.95 11.64 -14.87
CA LYS A 4 10.56 11.54 -13.53
C LYS A 4 9.44 11.12 -12.57
N LYS A 5 9.54 9.92 -11.99
CA LYS A 5 8.62 9.49 -10.93
C LYS A 5 8.69 10.58 -9.86
N GLY A 6 7.57 11.29 -9.69
CA GLY A 6 7.49 12.42 -8.78
C GLY A 6 7.77 11.99 -7.34
N VAL A 7 7.72 12.97 -6.44
CA VAL A 7 7.84 12.76 -4.99
C VAL A 7 6.78 11.77 -4.47
N ARG A 8 5.62 11.69 -5.13
CA ARG A 8 4.57 10.69 -4.89
C ARG A 8 4.78 9.45 -5.74
N ILE A 9 4.67 8.29 -5.10
CA ILE A 9 4.74 6.97 -5.73
C ILE A 9 3.47 6.18 -5.46
N VAL A 10 3.08 5.35 -6.42
CA VAL A 10 2.06 4.33 -6.19
C VAL A 10 2.73 3.16 -5.47
N VAL A 11 2.15 2.77 -4.34
CA VAL A 11 2.51 1.59 -3.56
C VAL A 11 1.34 0.61 -3.56
N LYS A 12 1.68 -0.68 -3.44
CA LYS A 12 0.68 -1.73 -3.22
C LYS A 12 0.66 -2.06 -1.73
N LEU A 13 -0.52 -2.06 -1.15
CA LEU A 13 -0.76 -2.53 0.20
C LEU A 13 -1.38 -3.91 0.08
N ARG A 14 -0.68 -4.96 0.52
CA ARG A 14 -1.16 -6.34 0.47
C ARG A 14 -1.69 -6.77 1.83
N SER A 15 -2.80 -7.50 1.82
CA SER A 15 -3.36 -8.11 3.02
C SER A 15 -2.40 -9.16 3.60
N THR A 16 -2.31 -9.25 4.93
CA THR A 16 -1.58 -10.34 5.58
C THR A 16 -2.32 -11.68 5.55
N GLU A 17 -3.63 -11.66 5.37
CA GLU A 17 -4.49 -12.85 5.48
C GLU A 17 -5.05 -13.31 4.12
N SER A 18 -4.94 -12.50 3.07
CA SER A 18 -5.46 -12.84 1.73
C SER A 18 -4.57 -12.33 0.58
N HIS A 19 -4.93 -12.71 -0.64
CA HIS A 19 -4.28 -12.22 -1.86
C HIS A 19 -4.78 -10.83 -2.30
N HIS A 20 -5.69 -10.22 -1.55
CA HIS A 20 -6.24 -8.90 -1.86
C HIS A 20 -5.19 -7.81 -1.64
N PHE A 21 -5.18 -6.81 -2.52
CA PHE A 21 -4.31 -5.64 -2.39
C PHE A 21 -5.04 -4.35 -2.74
N TYR A 22 -4.65 -3.28 -2.07
CA TYR A 22 -5.02 -1.92 -2.42
C TYR A 22 -3.85 -1.23 -3.12
N THR A 23 -4.16 -0.30 -4.02
CA THR A 23 -3.19 0.66 -4.52
C THR A 23 -3.38 1.98 -3.79
N SER A 24 -2.29 2.58 -3.35
CA SER A 24 -2.32 3.91 -2.71
C SER A 24 -1.15 4.73 -3.21
N GLU A 25 -1.30 6.04 -3.22
CA GLU A 25 -0.17 6.94 -3.46
C GLU A 25 0.45 7.31 -2.11
N LYS A 26 1.77 7.19 -1.98
CA LYS A 26 2.52 7.68 -0.82
C LYS A 26 3.59 8.68 -1.24
N ASN A 27 3.86 9.63 -0.37
CA ASN A 27 4.96 10.57 -0.55
C ASN A 27 6.24 9.98 0.05
N ARG A 28 7.25 9.68 -0.79
CA ARG A 28 8.52 9.10 -0.35
C ARG A 28 9.31 9.98 0.62
N ARG A 29 9.07 11.29 0.63
CA ARG A 29 9.78 12.24 1.51
C ARG A 29 9.21 12.26 2.92
N ASN A 30 7.89 12.13 3.06
CA ASN A 30 7.25 12.15 4.37
C ASN A 30 7.28 10.75 5.02
N ASP A 31 7.07 9.70 4.23
CA ASP A 31 6.96 8.33 4.72
C ASP A 31 8.00 7.42 4.04
N PRO A 32 9.28 7.50 4.45
CA PRO A 32 10.35 6.68 3.90
C PRO A 32 10.23 5.20 4.32
N GLN A 33 9.53 4.91 5.42
CA GLN A 33 9.34 3.57 5.95
C GLN A 33 8.22 2.81 5.21
N ARG A 34 8.11 1.49 5.48
CA ARG A 34 7.02 0.65 4.95
C ARG A 34 5.71 1.07 5.61
N LEU A 35 4.67 1.32 4.81
CA LEU A 35 3.34 1.60 5.34
C LEU A 35 2.68 0.32 5.85
N GLU A 36 2.12 0.39 7.05
CA GLU A 36 1.22 -0.60 7.62
C GLU A 36 -0.10 0.08 7.96
N ALA A 37 -1.21 -0.47 7.46
CA ALA A 37 -2.53 0.11 7.67
C ALA A 37 -3.56 -0.98 7.93
N ARG A 38 -4.46 -0.78 8.89
CA ARG A 38 -5.64 -1.64 9.04
C ARG A 38 -6.68 -1.24 8.01
N LYS A 39 -7.00 -2.15 7.09
CA LYS A 39 -8.00 -1.96 6.04
C LYS A 39 -8.90 -3.17 5.92
N TYR A 40 -10.08 -2.96 5.33
CA TYR A 40 -11.07 -4.01 5.18
C TYR A 40 -10.59 -5.00 4.12
N ASP A 41 -10.66 -6.28 4.43
CA ASP A 41 -10.41 -7.33 3.46
C ASP A 41 -11.74 -7.93 3.00
N PRO A 42 -12.11 -7.79 1.72
CA PRO A 42 -13.35 -8.37 1.20
C PRO A 42 -13.34 -9.90 1.14
N VAL A 43 -12.15 -10.53 1.13
CA VAL A 43 -12.00 -11.99 1.08
C VAL A 43 -12.26 -12.60 2.47
N VAL A 44 -11.65 -12.03 3.50
CA VAL A 44 -11.77 -12.51 4.90
C VAL A 44 -12.93 -11.82 5.65
N ARG A 45 -13.54 -10.80 5.04
CA ARG A 45 -14.67 -10.00 5.53
C ARG A 45 -14.43 -9.35 6.90
N ARG A 46 -13.20 -8.89 7.14
CA ARG A 46 -12.82 -8.22 8.39
C ARG A 46 -11.72 -7.19 8.16
N HIS A 47 -11.49 -6.30 9.13
CA HIS A 47 -10.34 -5.40 9.12
C HIS A 47 -9.07 -6.17 9.50
N VAL A 48 -8.13 -6.25 8.57
CA VAL A 48 -6.84 -6.92 8.76
C VAL A 48 -5.70 -5.93 8.53
N LEU A 49 -4.50 -6.34 8.91
CA LEU A 49 -3.31 -5.56 8.65
C LEU A 49 -2.95 -5.67 7.17
N TYR A 50 -2.74 -4.53 6.52
CA TYR A 50 -2.17 -4.44 5.19
C TYR A 50 -0.76 -3.88 5.28
N ARG A 51 0.15 -4.48 4.52
CA ARG A 51 1.57 -4.11 4.49
C ARG A 51 1.98 -3.66 3.10
N GLU A 52 2.84 -2.66 3.04
CA GLU A 52 3.43 -2.21 1.78
C GLU A 52 4.28 -3.30 1.13
N GLU A 53 3.87 -3.70 -0.07
CA GLU A 53 4.61 -4.54 -0.99
C GLU A 53 5.10 -3.69 -2.16
N LYS A 54 6.37 -3.87 -2.52
CA LYS A 54 7.10 -2.98 -3.42
C LYS A 54 6.93 -3.37 -4.89
#